data_AF-A0AA51X8P3-F1
#
_entry.id   AF-A0AA51X8P3-F1
#
_cell.length_a   1.000
_cell.length_b   1.000
_cell.length_c   1.000
_cell.angle_alpha   90.00
_cell.angle_beta   90.00
_cell.angle_gamma   90.00
#
_symmetry.space_group_name_H-M   'P 1'
#
loop_
_entity.id
_entity.type
_entity.pdbx_description
1 polymer ?
#
loop_
_entity_poly.entity_id
_entity_poly.type
_entity_poly.pdbx_seq_one_letter_code
_entity_poly.pdbx_strand_id
1 'polypeptide(L)'
;MSNILIYGANGYTGQLIVDTAHKQQLQFTIAGRNATAIEQLANHYQCPSLAFDLSNHEVLTNHLKAFDMVIHCAGPFSATAEPMMQACLASQTHYLDITGEIQVFERAQQLNQRAKDAGIVLCPGVGFDVIPTDCIASQLKEKLPDATHLKLGFDSGSGLSPGTAKTSIEGLGQGGKIRKNKQIVQVPLAYRCETIDFGNGEKNAMTIPWGDVSTAYHSTGIPNIEVFIPISPRRAKSLRRLNWVRWVLGLSPVQNYLKKKIAKSSKGPNEEQRAKLETYVWGEVRNAAGKTVTARIKTANGYELTHLGAVEVAKFLTDYQGNGGAFTPSKLIDSHLVERLEGSSEVSFEYS
;
A
#
# COMPACT_ATOMS: atom_id res chain seq x y z
N MET A 1 -18.48 -20.63 4.83
CA MET A 1 -17.42 -20.36 3.83
C MET A 1 -17.66 -18.94 3.36
N SER A 2 -16.64 -18.09 3.39
CA SER A 2 -16.79 -16.67 3.00
C SER A 2 -16.66 -16.48 1.50
N ASN A 3 -17.50 -15.61 0.94
CA ASN A 3 -17.52 -15.23 -0.46
C ASN A 3 -16.63 -14.00 -0.68
N ILE A 4 -15.47 -14.20 -1.31
CA ILE A 4 -14.50 -13.14 -1.61
C ILE A 4 -14.74 -12.58 -3.02
N LEU A 5 -14.89 -11.26 -3.15
CA LEU A 5 -14.88 -10.58 -4.43
C LEU A 5 -13.48 -10.00 -4.74
N ILE A 6 -12.87 -10.37 -5.86
CA ILE A 6 -11.63 -9.73 -6.34
C ILE A 6 -12.00 -8.76 -7.47
N TYR A 7 -12.08 -7.47 -7.16
CA TYR A 7 -12.48 -6.44 -8.14
C TYR A 7 -11.27 -5.75 -8.77
N GLY A 8 -11.24 -5.65 -10.10
CA GLY A 8 -10.04 -5.27 -10.86
C GLY A 8 -9.15 -6.47 -11.21
N ALA A 9 -9.75 -7.66 -11.27
CA ALA A 9 -9.06 -8.94 -11.46
C ALA A 9 -8.27 -9.02 -12.78
N ASN A 10 -8.69 -8.31 -13.82
CA ASN A 10 -7.99 -8.27 -15.11
C ASN A 10 -6.77 -7.33 -15.14
N GLY A 11 -6.50 -6.58 -14.07
CA GLY A 11 -5.27 -5.79 -13.90
C GLY A 11 -4.07 -6.65 -13.52
N TYR A 12 -2.85 -6.14 -13.71
CA TYR A 12 -1.62 -6.90 -13.47
C TYR A 12 -1.54 -7.50 -12.05
N THR A 13 -1.63 -6.67 -11.00
CA THR A 13 -1.60 -7.16 -9.62
C THR A 13 -2.86 -7.94 -9.25
N GLY A 14 -4.01 -7.59 -9.83
CA GLY A 14 -5.26 -8.34 -9.65
C GLY A 14 -5.14 -9.79 -10.12
N GLN A 15 -4.50 -10.04 -11.27
CA GLN A 15 -4.27 -11.39 -11.76
C GLN A 15 -3.34 -12.20 -10.84
N LEU A 16 -2.31 -11.57 -10.26
CA LEU A 16 -1.43 -12.24 -9.28
C LEU A 16 -2.21 -12.64 -8.00
N ILE A 17 -3.13 -11.79 -7.54
CA ILE A 17 -4.01 -12.10 -6.41
C ILE A 17 -4.98 -13.24 -6.75
N VAL A 18 -5.57 -13.23 -7.96
CA VAL A 18 -6.42 -14.33 -8.44
C VAL A 18 -5.64 -15.65 -8.51
N ASP A 19 -4.44 -15.63 -9.08
CA ASP A 19 -3.57 -16.80 -9.16
C ASP A 19 -3.23 -17.36 -7.77
N THR A 20 -2.90 -16.48 -6.81
CA THR A 20 -2.61 -16.88 -5.43
C THR A 20 -3.85 -17.45 -4.75
N ALA A 21 -5.00 -16.79 -4.87
CA ALA A 21 -6.26 -17.27 -4.31
C ALA A 21 -6.67 -18.63 -4.89
N HIS A 22 -6.45 -18.84 -6.19
CA HIS A 22 -6.69 -20.11 -6.87
C HIS A 22 -5.76 -21.22 -6.38
N LYS A 23 -4.45 -20.95 -6.30
CA LYS A 23 -3.46 -21.90 -5.76
C LYS A 23 -3.74 -22.29 -4.31
N GLN A 24 -4.25 -21.35 -3.51
CA GLN A 24 -4.68 -21.59 -2.13
C GLN A 24 -6.12 -22.11 -2.00
N GLN A 25 -6.78 -22.43 -3.12
CA GLN A 25 -8.12 -23.03 -3.19
C GLN A 25 -9.21 -22.22 -2.47
N LEU A 26 -9.07 -20.89 -2.45
CA LEU A 26 -10.09 -20.01 -1.89
C LEU A 26 -11.33 -19.96 -2.79
N GLN A 27 -12.49 -19.77 -2.17
CA GLN A 27 -13.74 -19.50 -2.89
C GLN A 27 -13.82 -18.01 -3.20
N PHE A 28 -13.69 -17.64 -4.48
CA PHE A 28 -13.73 -16.25 -4.90
C PHE A 28 -14.52 -16.07 -6.20
N THR A 29 -15.05 -14.86 -6.37
CA THR A 29 -15.61 -14.36 -7.63
C THR A 29 -14.72 -13.22 -8.13
N ILE A 30 -14.46 -13.19 -9.43
CA ILE A 30 -13.70 -12.11 -10.04
C ILE A 30 -14.61 -11.06 -10.67
N ALA A 31 -14.21 -9.79 -10.59
CA ALA A 31 -14.98 -8.72 -11.19
C ALA A 31 -14.12 -7.60 -11.77
N GLY A 32 -14.73 -6.83 -12.66
CA GLY A 32 -14.13 -5.64 -13.26
C GLY A 32 -15.02 -4.98 -14.29
N ARG A 33 -14.55 -3.88 -14.89
CA ARG A 33 -15.35 -3.09 -15.83
C ARG A 33 -15.44 -3.67 -17.23
N ASN A 34 -14.47 -4.50 -17.63
CA ASN A 34 -14.42 -5.08 -18.97
C ASN A 34 -14.95 -6.52 -18.92
N ALA A 35 -16.22 -6.70 -19.29
CA ALA A 35 -16.90 -7.99 -19.24
C ALA A 35 -16.12 -9.08 -19.99
N THR A 36 -15.72 -8.83 -21.23
CA THR A 36 -14.99 -9.81 -22.04
C THR A 36 -13.67 -10.25 -21.39
N ALA A 37 -12.90 -9.30 -20.85
CA ALA A 37 -11.63 -9.64 -20.18
C ALA A 37 -11.84 -10.44 -18.89
N ILE A 38 -12.92 -10.16 -18.16
CA ILE A 38 -13.27 -10.85 -16.92
C ILE A 38 -13.79 -12.26 -17.21
N GLU A 39 -14.65 -12.44 -18.21
CA GLU A 39 -15.15 -13.75 -18.64
C GLU A 39 -14.02 -14.67 -19.12
N GLN A 40 -13.05 -14.14 -19.89
CA GLN A 40 -11.87 -14.89 -20.30
C GLN A 40 -11.05 -15.39 -19.10
N LEU A 41 -10.84 -14.51 -18.11
CA LEU A 41 -10.10 -14.85 -16.90
C LEU A 41 -10.85 -15.89 -16.04
N ALA A 42 -12.18 -15.77 -15.96
CA ALA A 42 -13.03 -16.71 -15.24
C ALA A 42 -13.03 -18.09 -15.86
N ASN A 43 -13.07 -18.18 -17.20
CA ASN A 43 -12.93 -19.44 -17.91
C ASN A 43 -11.55 -20.06 -17.69
N HIS A 44 -10.49 -19.26 -17.54
CA HIS A 44 -9.16 -19.78 -17.24
C HIS A 44 -9.08 -20.39 -15.83
N TYR A 45 -9.57 -19.67 -14.81
CA TYR A 45 -9.50 -20.09 -13.41
C TYR A 45 -10.69 -20.94 -12.95
N GLN A 46 -11.67 -21.19 -13.83
CA GLN A 46 -12.91 -21.93 -13.54
C GLN A 46 -13.66 -21.38 -12.32
N CYS A 47 -13.88 -20.05 -12.28
CA CYS A 47 -14.53 -19.36 -11.17
C CYS A 47 -15.70 -18.45 -11.64
N PRO A 48 -16.63 -18.06 -10.76
CA PRO A 48 -17.69 -17.12 -11.10
C PRO A 48 -17.14 -15.72 -11.45
N SER A 49 -17.90 -14.96 -12.24
CA SER A 49 -17.49 -13.63 -12.67
C SER A 49 -18.63 -12.62 -12.75
N LEU A 50 -18.31 -11.35 -12.51
CA LEU A 50 -19.23 -10.22 -12.60
C LEU A 50 -18.60 -9.06 -13.36
N ALA A 51 -19.41 -8.33 -14.14
CA ALA A 51 -18.95 -7.13 -14.83
C ALA A 51 -19.82 -5.93 -14.46
N PHE A 52 -19.22 -4.93 -13.80
CA PHE A 52 -19.91 -3.69 -13.42
C PHE A 52 -18.92 -2.52 -13.28
N ASP A 53 -19.44 -1.30 -13.34
CA ASP A 53 -18.70 -0.05 -13.12
C ASP A 53 -18.90 0.45 -11.68
N LEU A 54 -18.03 1.36 -11.23
CA LEU A 54 -18.08 1.95 -9.88
C LEU A 54 -18.87 3.28 -9.83
N SER A 55 -19.36 3.77 -10.97
CA SER A 55 -20.07 5.05 -11.11
C SER A 55 -21.48 5.04 -10.55
N ASN A 56 -22.14 3.87 -10.49
CA ASN A 56 -23.48 3.74 -9.92
C ASN A 56 -23.41 3.05 -8.54
N HIS A 57 -23.57 3.86 -7.49
CA HIS A 57 -23.48 3.40 -6.11
C HIS A 57 -24.54 2.34 -5.74
N GLU A 58 -25.76 2.43 -6.28
CA GLU A 58 -26.82 1.48 -5.99
C GLU A 58 -26.53 0.11 -6.61
N VAL A 59 -26.09 0.10 -7.88
CA VAL A 59 -25.68 -1.12 -8.59
C VAL A 59 -24.50 -1.78 -7.87
N LEU A 60 -23.49 -0.99 -7.52
CA LEU A 60 -22.32 -1.47 -6.78
C LEU A 60 -22.72 -2.10 -5.44
N THR A 61 -23.54 -1.40 -4.65
CA THR A 61 -24.02 -1.89 -3.35
C THR A 61 -24.82 -3.19 -3.50
N ASN A 62 -25.68 -3.29 -4.51
CA ASN A 62 -26.47 -4.50 -4.74
C ASN A 62 -25.61 -5.71 -5.12
N HIS A 63 -24.54 -5.52 -5.90
CA HIS A 63 -23.58 -6.60 -6.16
C HIS A 63 -22.82 -7.00 -4.89
N LEU A 64 -22.37 -6.04 -4.10
CA LEU A 64 -21.55 -6.32 -2.91
C LEU A 64 -22.29 -7.11 -1.82
N LYS A 65 -23.62 -7.01 -1.73
CA LYS A 65 -24.44 -7.77 -0.75
C LYS A 65 -24.26 -9.29 -0.81
N ALA A 66 -23.76 -9.84 -1.93
CA ALA A 66 -23.50 -11.26 -2.08
C ALA A 66 -22.14 -11.71 -1.52
N PHE A 67 -21.32 -10.78 -1.04
CA PHE A 67 -19.94 -10.99 -0.64
C PHE A 67 -19.67 -10.51 0.78
N ASP A 68 -18.87 -11.29 1.51
CA ASP A 68 -18.42 -10.93 2.86
C ASP A 68 -17.31 -9.89 2.80
N MET A 69 -16.49 -9.92 1.75
CA MET A 69 -15.39 -8.98 1.55
C MET A 69 -15.07 -8.72 0.08
N VAL A 70 -14.44 -7.57 -0.17
CA VAL A 70 -13.84 -7.22 -1.46
C VAL A 70 -12.34 -6.97 -1.33
N ILE A 71 -11.55 -7.55 -2.22
CA ILE A 71 -10.16 -7.17 -2.48
C ILE A 71 -10.15 -6.25 -3.70
N HIS A 72 -10.06 -4.94 -3.46
CA HIS A 72 -10.10 -3.92 -4.49
C HIS A 72 -8.71 -3.68 -5.09
N CYS A 73 -8.57 -4.06 -6.37
CA CYS A 73 -7.32 -3.99 -7.13
C CYS A 73 -7.38 -3.00 -8.31
N ALA A 74 -8.48 -2.24 -8.45
CA ALA A 74 -8.70 -1.36 -9.60
C ALA A 74 -8.35 0.09 -9.28
N GLY A 75 -7.14 0.52 -9.65
CA GLY A 75 -6.71 1.92 -9.58
C GLY A 75 -7.18 2.78 -10.77
N PRO A 76 -6.92 4.12 -10.73
CA PRO A 76 -6.26 4.85 -9.64
C PRO A 76 -7.17 4.96 -8.40
N PHE A 77 -6.63 4.67 -7.22
CA PHE A 77 -7.42 4.54 -5.98
C PHE A 77 -8.00 5.88 -5.53
N SER A 78 -7.37 6.98 -5.88
CA SER A 78 -7.91 8.34 -5.78
C SER A 78 -9.33 8.50 -6.34
N ALA A 79 -9.73 7.71 -7.32
CA ALA A 79 -11.07 7.76 -7.92
C ALA A 79 -11.96 6.58 -7.53
N THR A 80 -11.38 5.43 -7.18
CA THR A 80 -12.11 4.17 -7.05
C THR A 80 -12.30 3.70 -5.62
N ALA A 81 -11.39 4.06 -4.70
CA ALA A 81 -11.44 3.61 -3.32
C ALA A 81 -12.64 4.18 -2.56
N GLU A 82 -12.94 5.48 -2.71
CA GLU A 82 -14.06 6.10 -2.00
C GLU A 82 -15.42 5.51 -2.42
N PRO A 83 -15.77 5.40 -3.72
CA PRO A 83 -17.01 4.72 -4.13
C PRO A 83 -17.12 3.29 -3.59
N MET A 84 -16.02 2.53 -3.61
CA MET A 84 -16.01 1.16 -3.11
C MET A 84 -16.20 1.11 -1.59
N MET A 85 -15.48 1.92 -0.81
CA MET A 85 -15.66 2.00 0.66
C MET A 85 -17.08 2.41 1.04
N GLN A 86 -17.69 3.36 0.33
CA GLN A 86 -19.08 3.75 0.58
C GLN A 86 -20.04 2.59 0.31
N ALA A 87 -19.85 1.85 -0.78
CA ALA A 87 -20.70 0.71 -1.10
C ALA A 87 -20.50 -0.44 -0.11
N CYS A 88 -19.26 -0.73 0.31
CA CYS A 88 -18.95 -1.67 1.37
C CYS A 88 -19.68 -1.34 2.69
N LEU A 89 -19.67 -0.06 3.10
CA LEU A 89 -20.44 0.40 4.26
C LEU A 89 -21.94 0.18 4.11
N ALA A 90 -22.50 0.37 2.90
CA ALA A 90 -23.92 0.21 2.62
C ALA A 90 -24.35 -1.26 2.47
N SER A 91 -23.46 -2.13 1.98
CA SER A 91 -23.70 -3.56 1.79
C SER A 91 -23.28 -4.42 2.98
N GLN A 92 -22.66 -3.82 4.00
CA GLN A 92 -22.03 -4.51 5.13
C GLN A 92 -20.95 -5.53 4.69
N THR A 93 -20.17 -5.16 3.68
CA THR A 93 -19.06 -5.97 3.13
C THR A 93 -17.73 -5.41 3.62
N HIS A 94 -16.81 -6.25 4.07
CA HIS A 94 -15.45 -5.81 4.43
C HIS A 94 -14.68 -5.28 3.22
N TYR A 95 -13.85 -4.27 3.42
CA TYR A 95 -13.07 -3.62 2.39
C TYR A 95 -11.58 -3.85 2.59
N LEU A 96 -10.93 -4.46 1.60
CA LEU A 96 -9.49 -4.54 1.45
C LEU A 96 -9.07 -3.87 0.14
N ASP A 97 -7.90 -3.24 0.10
CA ASP A 97 -7.29 -2.79 -1.16
C ASP A 97 -5.77 -2.88 -1.12
N ILE A 98 -5.12 -2.66 -2.26
CA ILE A 98 -3.65 -2.67 -2.40
C ILE A 98 -3.08 -1.26 -2.65
N THR A 99 -3.76 -0.21 -2.18
CA THR A 99 -3.32 1.17 -2.41
C THR A 99 -2.04 1.50 -1.63
N GLY A 100 -1.27 2.44 -2.14
CA GLY A 100 -0.19 3.13 -1.41
C GLY A 100 -0.50 4.63 -1.19
N GLU A 101 -1.73 5.06 -1.47
CA GLU A 101 -2.09 6.48 -1.52
C GLU A 101 -2.49 7.03 -0.13
N ILE A 102 -1.71 7.98 0.40
CA ILE A 102 -1.95 8.67 1.69
C ILE A 102 -3.42 9.10 1.89
N GLN A 103 -4.04 9.66 0.86
CA GLN A 103 -5.40 10.18 0.95
C GLN A 103 -6.46 9.08 1.14
N VAL A 104 -6.21 7.86 0.65
CA VAL A 104 -7.12 6.73 0.82
C VAL A 104 -7.04 6.23 2.26
N PHE A 105 -5.84 6.16 2.84
CA PHE A 105 -5.66 5.82 4.25
C PHE A 105 -6.33 6.82 5.19
N GLU A 106 -6.11 8.12 4.99
CA GLU A 106 -6.78 9.15 5.80
C GLU A 106 -8.29 9.13 5.60
N ARG A 107 -8.78 8.77 4.41
CA ARG A 107 -10.21 8.63 4.14
C ARG A 107 -10.83 7.44 4.88
N ALA A 108 -10.19 6.28 4.87
CA ALA A 108 -10.64 5.13 5.65
C ALA A 108 -10.73 5.49 7.14
N GLN A 109 -9.74 6.21 7.67
CA GLN A 109 -9.72 6.65 9.07
C GLN A 109 -10.83 7.66 9.39
N GLN A 110 -11.22 8.53 8.46
CA GLN A 110 -12.41 9.38 8.60
C GLN A 110 -13.72 8.57 8.61
N LEU A 111 -13.74 7.39 7.99
CA LEU A 111 -14.88 6.47 7.96
C LEU A 111 -14.91 5.50 9.15
N ASN A 112 -13.92 5.55 10.05
CA ASN A 112 -13.76 4.62 11.16
C ASN A 112 -15.04 4.45 12.01
N GLN A 113 -15.71 5.54 12.38
CA GLN A 113 -16.94 5.44 13.18
C GLN A 113 -18.06 4.74 12.41
N ARG A 114 -18.25 5.09 11.12
CA ARG A 114 -19.25 4.44 10.27
C ARG A 114 -18.96 2.96 10.08
N ALA A 115 -17.68 2.58 9.96
CA ALA A 115 -17.25 1.19 9.85
C ALA A 115 -17.52 0.41 11.14
N LYS A 116 -17.28 1.01 12.31
CA LYS A 116 -17.68 0.46 13.61
C LYS A 116 -19.19 0.25 13.70
N ASP A 117 -19.97 1.27 13.35
CA ASP A 117 -21.43 1.22 13.42
C ASP A 117 -22.02 0.16 12.48
N ALA A 118 -21.40 -0.03 11.30
CA ALA A 118 -21.79 -1.05 10.32
C ALA A 118 -21.27 -2.46 10.65
N GLY A 119 -20.34 -2.59 11.61
CA GLY A 119 -19.70 -3.87 11.95
C GLY A 119 -18.73 -4.40 10.89
N ILE A 120 -18.17 -3.53 10.04
CA ILE A 120 -17.25 -3.95 8.96
C ILE A 120 -15.82 -3.46 9.16
N VAL A 121 -14.87 -4.22 8.63
CA VAL A 121 -13.47 -3.82 8.52
C VAL A 121 -13.24 -3.01 7.24
N LEU A 122 -12.60 -1.85 7.37
CA LEU A 122 -11.94 -1.13 6.29
C LEU A 122 -10.43 -1.22 6.51
N CYS A 123 -9.73 -2.02 5.71
CA CYS A 123 -8.28 -2.19 5.80
C CYS A 123 -7.63 -1.97 4.41
N PRO A 124 -7.43 -0.71 4.00
CA PRO A 124 -6.64 -0.39 2.81
C PRO A 124 -5.15 -0.75 3.00
N GLY A 125 -4.45 -0.96 1.90
CA GLY A 125 -3.00 -1.20 1.89
C GLY A 125 -2.58 -2.60 2.31
N VAL A 126 -3.34 -3.64 1.98
CA VAL A 126 -2.97 -5.04 2.27
C VAL A 126 -1.90 -5.60 1.33
N GLY A 127 -0.88 -4.80 1.01
CA GLY A 127 0.22 -5.18 0.15
C GLY A 127 1.56 -4.59 0.58
N PHE A 128 2.55 -4.64 -0.30
CA PHE A 128 3.92 -4.18 -0.02
C PHE A 128 4.00 -2.72 0.41
N ASP A 129 3.12 -1.87 -0.10
CA ASP A 129 3.18 -0.44 0.19
C ASP A 129 2.94 -0.11 1.68
N VAL A 130 2.38 -1.04 2.47
CA VAL A 130 2.12 -0.84 3.89
C VAL A 130 2.54 -2.03 4.75
N ILE A 131 2.24 -3.29 4.40
CA ILE A 131 2.44 -4.44 5.30
C ILE A 131 3.85 -4.47 5.94
N PRO A 132 4.95 -4.43 5.18
CA PRO A 132 6.29 -4.60 5.76
C PRO A 132 6.68 -3.44 6.68
N THR A 133 6.45 -2.22 6.22
CA THR A 133 6.82 -0.98 6.92
C THR A 133 5.92 -0.72 8.13
N ASP A 134 4.63 -1.07 8.04
CA ASP A 134 3.67 -0.97 9.15
C ASP A 134 3.97 -1.99 10.25
N CYS A 135 4.31 -3.24 9.90
CA CYS A 135 4.77 -4.24 10.86
C CYS A 135 6.06 -3.79 11.57
N ILE A 136 7.06 -3.33 10.81
CA ILE A 136 8.30 -2.75 11.36
C ILE A 136 7.99 -1.58 12.30
N ALA A 137 7.10 -0.66 11.91
CA ALA A 137 6.72 0.48 12.74
C ALA A 137 6.09 0.05 14.06
N SER A 138 5.16 -0.92 14.03
CA SER A 138 4.49 -1.46 15.21
C SER A 138 5.47 -2.16 16.14
N GLN A 139 6.33 -3.05 15.63
CA GLN A 139 7.35 -3.71 16.45
C GLN A 139 8.35 -2.71 17.06
N LEU A 140 8.79 -1.70 16.30
CA LEU A 140 9.65 -0.64 16.82
C LEU A 140 8.97 0.15 17.96
N LYS A 141 7.67 0.44 17.83
CA LYS A 141 6.88 1.09 18.88
C LYS A 141 6.77 0.22 20.14
N GLU A 142 6.66 -1.09 20.00
CA GLU A 142 6.68 -2.04 21.12
C GLU A 142 8.06 -2.03 21.83
N LYS A 143 9.16 -1.97 21.08
CA LYS A 143 10.53 -1.90 21.65
C LYS A 143 10.85 -0.54 22.28
N LEU A 144 10.25 0.55 21.80
CA LEU A 144 10.43 1.89 22.34
C LEU A 144 9.08 2.62 22.50
N PRO A 145 8.30 2.31 23.57
CA PRO A 145 6.95 2.84 23.76
C PRO A 145 6.87 4.37 23.87
N ASP A 146 7.94 5.05 24.27
CA ASP A 146 8.02 6.51 24.38
C ASP A 146 8.61 7.18 23.11
N ALA A 147 8.73 6.45 22.01
CA ALA A 147 9.19 6.98 20.73
C ALA A 147 8.37 8.19 20.26
N THR A 148 9.09 9.23 19.84
CA THR A 148 8.52 10.50 19.34
C THR A 148 8.79 10.74 17.86
N HIS A 149 9.76 10.03 17.29
CA HIS A 149 10.13 10.08 15.89
C HIS A 149 10.24 8.66 15.34
N LEU A 150 9.77 8.48 14.11
CA LEU A 150 9.87 7.26 13.34
C LEU A 150 10.38 7.62 11.94
N LYS A 151 11.42 6.92 11.51
CA LYS A 151 11.86 6.89 10.13
C LYS A 151 11.61 5.49 9.59
N LEU A 152 11.11 5.39 8.38
CA LEU A 152 10.89 4.14 7.67
C LEU A 152 11.54 4.21 6.30
N GLY A 153 11.76 3.08 5.66
CA GLY A 153 12.15 3.07 4.26
C GLY A 153 12.37 1.68 3.72
N PHE A 154 12.55 1.61 2.42
CA PHE A 154 12.82 0.36 1.74
C PHE A 154 13.74 0.57 0.52
N ASP A 155 14.52 -0.46 0.23
CA ASP A 155 15.32 -0.59 -0.97
C ASP A 155 14.86 -1.80 -1.77
N SER A 156 14.35 -1.55 -2.97
CA SER A 156 13.83 -2.60 -3.85
C SER A 156 14.41 -2.48 -5.26
N GLY A 157 14.86 -3.62 -5.79
CA GLY A 157 15.34 -3.73 -7.16
C GLY A 157 14.22 -3.83 -8.21
N SER A 158 12.96 -3.97 -7.81
CA SER A 158 11.82 -4.26 -8.72
C SER A 158 11.38 -3.08 -9.60
N GLY A 159 11.89 -1.87 -9.36
CA GLY A 159 11.43 -0.66 -10.01
C GLY A 159 9.98 -0.30 -9.66
N LEU A 160 9.48 0.81 -10.20
CA LEU A 160 8.11 1.27 -9.97
C LEU A 160 7.13 0.54 -10.90
N SER A 161 5.96 0.15 -10.37
CA SER A 161 4.86 -0.31 -11.22
C SER A 161 4.37 0.77 -12.17
N PRO A 162 3.70 0.42 -13.29
CA PRO A 162 3.06 1.41 -14.16
C PRO A 162 2.11 2.34 -13.39
N GLY A 163 1.36 1.79 -12.41
CA GLY A 163 0.50 2.55 -11.52
C GLY A 163 1.29 3.51 -10.64
N THR A 164 2.29 3.00 -9.91
CA THR A 164 3.15 3.77 -9.01
C THR A 164 3.91 4.87 -9.75
N ALA A 165 4.36 4.61 -10.99
CA ALA A 165 5.03 5.61 -11.82
C ALA A 165 4.08 6.75 -12.23
N LYS A 166 2.83 6.43 -12.58
CA LYS A 166 1.79 7.43 -12.88
C LYS A 166 1.47 8.29 -11.65
N THR A 167 1.27 7.66 -10.50
CA THR A 167 1.04 8.34 -9.21
C THR A 167 2.22 9.23 -8.82
N SER A 168 3.46 8.76 -9.05
CA SER A 168 4.68 9.54 -8.80
C SER A 168 4.73 10.81 -9.66
N ILE A 169 4.34 10.74 -10.94
CA ILE A 169 4.23 11.92 -11.81
C ILE A 169 3.17 12.90 -11.29
N GLU A 170 2.00 12.40 -10.89
CA GLU A 170 0.92 13.21 -10.32
C GLU A 170 1.38 13.93 -9.04
N GLY A 171 2.22 13.27 -8.24
CA GLY A 171 2.83 13.82 -7.03
C GLY A 171 3.95 14.84 -7.27
N LEU A 172 4.60 14.89 -8.44
CA LEU A 172 5.72 15.83 -8.68
C LEU A 172 5.33 17.29 -8.47
N GLY A 173 4.14 17.68 -8.93
CA GLY A 173 3.59 19.02 -8.69
C GLY A 173 3.28 19.29 -7.22
N GLN A 174 3.02 18.25 -6.44
CA GLN A 174 2.68 18.32 -5.02
C GLN A 174 3.91 18.24 -4.09
N GLY A 175 5.10 17.91 -4.58
CA GLY A 175 6.27 17.80 -3.72
C GLY A 175 6.24 16.55 -2.81
N GLY A 176 7.00 16.58 -1.72
CA GLY A 176 7.00 15.54 -0.70
C GLY A 176 5.94 15.75 0.38
N LYS A 177 5.78 14.75 1.23
CA LYS A 177 4.94 14.80 2.43
C LYS A 177 5.67 14.09 3.57
N ILE A 178 5.55 14.63 4.77
CA ILE A 178 5.99 14.00 6.02
C ILE A 178 4.89 14.18 7.06
N ARG A 179 4.96 13.44 8.16
CA ARG A 179 4.14 13.74 9.33
C ARG A 179 4.99 14.47 10.36
N LYS A 180 4.53 15.62 10.81
CA LYS A 180 5.20 16.45 11.81
C LYS A 180 4.17 16.88 12.83
N ASN A 181 4.44 16.68 14.12
CA ASN A 181 3.53 17.04 15.20
C ASN A 181 2.08 16.54 14.98
N LYS A 182 1.92 15.27 14.60
CA LYS A 182 0.63 14.60 14.33
C LYS A 182 -0.12 15.12 13.09
N GLN A 183 0.50 15.94 12.24
CA GLN A 183 -0.11 16.45 11.02
C GLN A 183 0.71 16.06 9.80
N ILE A 184 0.04 15.64 8.73
CA ILE A 184 0.69 15.44 7.43
C ILE A 184 0.90 16.82 6.80
N VAL A 185 2.16 17.17 6.55
CA VAL A 185 2.54 18.46 5.97
C VAL A 185 3.24 18.27 4.63
N GLN A 186 3.00 19.18 3.70
CA GLN A 186 3.67 19.21 2.40
C GLN A 186 5.09 19.77 2.57
N VAL A 187 6.06 19.14 1.92
CA VAL A 187 7.47 19.55 1.92
C VAL A 187 8.03 19.57 0.49
N PRO A 188 9.17 20.22 0.24
CA PRO A 188 9.82 20.17 -1.07
C PRO A 188 10.20 18.73 -1.49
N LEU A 189 10.41 18.51 -2.80
CA LEU A 189 11.00 17.26 -3.30
C LEU A 189 12.40 17.06 -2.71
N ALA A 190 12.72 15.81 -2.34
CA ALA A 190 13.99 15.44 -1.70
C ALA A 190 14.31 16.33 -0.46
N TYR A 191 13.29 16.56 0.37
CA TYR A 191 13.32 17.41 1.55
C TYR A 191 14.48 17.07 2.50
N ARG A 192 14.61 15.79 2.88
CA ARG A 192 15.79 15.28 3.59
C ARG A 192 16.50 14.22 2.77
N CYS A 193 17.82 14.18 2.92
CA CYS A 193 18.65 13.10 2.42
C CYS A 193 19.61 12.67 3.52
N GLU A 194 19.75 11.37 3.70
CA GLU A 194 20.56 10.74 4.74
C GLU A 194 21.21 9.48 4.17
N THR A 195 22.30 9.03 4.78
CA THR A 195 22.87 7.72 4.50
C THR A 195 22.20 6.71 5.40
N ILE A 196 21.59 5.68 4.81
CA ILE A 196 20.82 4.66 5.51
C ILE A 196 21.31 3.29 5.07
N ASP A 197 21.56 2.39 6.03
CA ASP A 197 21.77 0.97 5.75
C ASP A 197 20.43 0.23 5.86
N PHE A 198 19.89 -0.17 4.71
CA PHE A 198 18.65 -0.93 4.63
C PHE A 198 18.82 -2.42 5.00
N GLY A 199 20.05 -2.88 5.24
CA GLY A 199 20.40 -4.29 5.47
C GLY A 199 21.16 -4.92 4.29
N ASN A 200 21.46 -4.13 3.26
CA ASN A 200 22.26 -4.51 2.09
C ASN A 200 23.31 -3.45 1.72
N GLY A 201 23.81 -2.75 2.75
CA GLY A 201 24.83 -1.72 2.63
C GLY A 201 24.25 -0.31 2.63
N GLU A 202 25.11 0.64 3.00
CA GLU A 202 24.77 2.05 3.11
C GLU A 202 24.40 2.67 1.76
N LYS A 203 23.29 3.42 1.73
CA LYS A 203 22.78 4.11 0.55
C LYS A 203 22.38 5.52 0.90
N ASN A 204 22.70 6.46 0.02
CA ASN A 204 22.10 7.78 0.07
C ASN A 204 20.60 7.64 -0.24
N ALA A 205 19.76 8.08 0.67
CA ALA A 205 18.31 7.98 0.58
C ALA A 205 17.67 9.38 0.63
N MET A 206 16.41 9.48 0.22
CA MET A 206 15.63 10.71 0.34
C MET A 206 14.22 10.43 0.84
N THR A 207 13.62 11.44 1.48
CA THR A 207 12.21 11.40 1.89
C THR A 207 11.27 11.37 0.69
N ILE A 208 10.21 10.55 0.77
CA ILE A 208 9.12 10.45 -0.21
C ILE A 208 7.74 10.55 0.45
N PRO A 209 6.70 11.00 -0.29
CA PRO A 209 5.32 11.05 0.21
C PRO A 209 4.65 9.66 0.20
N TRP A 210 5.23 8.71 0.93
CA TRP A 210 4.76 7.32 0.97
C TRP A 210 3.55 7.11 1.89
N GLY A 211 2.84 6.00 1.71
CA GLY A 211 1.65 5.63 2.49
C GLY A 211 1.86 5.67 4.01
N ASP A 212 3.03 5.22 4.49
CA ASP A 212 3.37 5.18 5.92
C ASP A 212 3.49 6.53 6.61
N VAL A 213 3.52 7.64 5.86
CA VAL A 213 3.31 8.97 6.44
C VAL A 213 1.92 9.09 7.10
N SER A 214 0.95 8.30 6.64
CA SER A 214 -0.38 8.15 7.23
C SER A 214 -0.47 6.91 8.12
N THR A 215 -0.30 5.70 7.56
CA THR A 215 -0.64 4.44 8.25
C THR A 215 0.15 4.25 9.55
N ALA A 216 1.45 4.51 9.55
CA ALA A 216 2.28 4.30 10.74
C ALA A 216 1.85 5.17 11.94
N TYR A 217 1.23 6.33 11.72
CA TYR A 217 0.64 7.11 12.83
C TYR A 217 -0.55 6.41 13.44
N HIS A 218 -1.42 5.86 12.59
CA HIS A 218 -2.61 5.13 13.05
C HIS A 218 -2.20 3.85 13.75
N SER A 219 -1.11 3.20 13.36
CA SER A 219 -0.57 2.00 14.03
C SER A 219 0.12 2.32 15.36
N THR A 220 0.98 3.34 15.40
CA THR A 220 1.93 3.54 16.50
C THR A 220 1.64 4.75 17.40
N GLY A 221 0.86 5.72 16.93
CA GLY A 221 0.67 7.03 17.57
C GLY A 221 1.90 7.96 17.54
N ILE A 222 2.99 7.58 16.86
CA ILE A 222 4.23 8.38 16.81
C ILE A 222 3.97 9.68 16.01
N PRO A 223 4.25 10.87 16.58
CA PRO A 223 3.81 12.14 16.00
C PRO A 223 4.66 12.63 14.81
N ASN A 224 5.89 12.13 14.64
CA ASN A 224 6.80 12.58 13.59
C ASN A 224 7.25 11.37 12.75
N ILE A 225 6.89 11.35 11.46
CA ILE A 225 7.13 10.21 10.56
C ILE A 225 7.70 10.69 9.23
N GLU A 226 8.79 10.06 8.81
CA GLU A 226 9.47 10.30 7.53
C GLU A 226 9.75 8.95 6.84
N VAL A 227 9.53 8.86 5.53
CA VAL A 227 9.72 7.61 4.76
C VAL A 227 10.76 7.83 3.68
N PHE A 228 11.71 6.91 3.53
CA PHE A 228 12.91 7.04 2.70
C PHE A 228 13.00 5.97 1.61
N ILE A 229 13.56 6.36 0.45
CA ILE A 229 14.03 5.42 -0.58
C ILE A 229 15.44 5.78 -1.05
N PRO A 230 16.25 4.81 -1.49
CA PRO A 230 17.55 5.06 -2.11
C PRO A 230 17.46 5.95 -3.34
N ILE A 231 18.43 6.86 -3.46
CA ILE A 231 18.58 7.73 -4.62
C ILE A 231 20.04 8.12 -4.83
N SER A 232 20.47 8.21 -6.10
CA SER A 232 21.79 8.75 -6.38
C SER A 232 21.89 10.25 -6.02
N PRO A 233 23.03 10.72 -5.46
CA PRO A 233 23.20 12.13 -5.10
C PRO A 233 22.94 13.10 -6.26
N ARG A 234 23.26 12.69 -7.50
CA ARG A 234 22.98 13.48 -8.72
C ARG A 234 21.47 13.66 -8.95
N ARG A 235 20.67 12.61 -8.79
CA ARG A 235 19.21 12.67 -8.95
C ARG A 235 18.57 13.49 -7.82
N ALA A 236 19.03 13.33 -6.57
CA ALA A 236 18.55 14.15 -5.45
C ALA A 236 18.77 15.65 -5.68
N LYS A 237 19.97 16.05 -6.13
CA LYS A 237 20.26 17.44 -6.53
C LYS A 237 19.37 17.92 -7.68
N SER A 238 19.07 17.05 -8.65
CA SER A 238 18.15 17.37 -9.74
C SER A 238 16.73 17.64 -9.26
N LEU A 239 16.19 16.77 -8.39
CA LEU A 239 14.86 16.95 -7.80
C LEU A 239 14.78 18.24 -6.97
N ARG A 240 15.85 18.57 -6.22
CA ARG A 240 15.91 19.82 -5.47
C ARG A 240 15.84 21.06 -6.37
N ARG A 241 16.49 21.02 -7.54
CA ARG A 241 16.40 22.10 -8.55
C ARG A 241 15.00 22.20 -9.16
N LEU A 242 14.32 21.07 -9.38
CA LEU A 242 12.94 21.06 -9.90
C LEU A 242 11.94 21.75 -8.97
N ASN A 243 12.24 21.88 -7.67
CA ASN A 243 11.37 22.63 -6.75
C ASN A 243 11.09 24.08 -7.22
N TRP A 244 12.02 24.72 -7.95
CA TRP A 244 11.86 26.10 -8.44
C TRP A 244 10.77 26.23 -9.52
N VAL A 245 10.55 25.18 -10.30
CA VAL A 245 9.55 25.13 -11.39
C VAL A 245 8.44 24.12 -11.10
N ARG A 246 8.28 23.74 -9.82
CA ARG A 246 7.38 22.65 -9.41
C ARG A 246 5.93 22.86 -9.84
N TRP A 247 5.45 24.10 -9.79
CA TRP A 247 4.09 24.45 -10.19
C TRP A 247 3.80 24.11 -11.66
N VAL A 248 4.80 24.24 -12.55
CA VAL A 248 4.69 23.86 -13.97
C VAL A 248 4.47 22.35 -14.12
N LEU A 249 5.09 21.55 -13.27
CA LEU A 249 4.92 20.09 -13.26
C LEU A 249 3.50 19.67 -12.86
N GLY A 250 2.74 20.54 -12.19
CA GLY A 250 1.34 20.29 -11.86
C GLY A 250 0.34 20.57 -13.00
N LEU A 251 0.77 21.24 -14.08
CA LEU A 251 -0.13 21.63 -15.17
C LEU A 251 -0.60 20.41 -15.98
N SER A 252 -1.90 20.36 -16.30
CA SER A 252 -2.51 19.23 -17.03
C SER A 252 -1.80 18.87 -18.36
N PRO A 253 -1.37 19.83 -19.21
CA PRO A 253 -0.63 19.50 -20.42
C PRO A 253 0.71 18.78 -20.14
N VAL A 254 1.43 19.23 -19.11
CA VAL A 254 2.72 18.65 -18.70
C VAL A 254 2.52 17.25 -18.12
N GLN A 255 1.54 17.10 -17.23
CA GLN A 255 1.12 15.82 -16.65
C GLN A 255 0.78 14.80 -17.74
N ASN A 256 -0.04 15.20 -18.71
CA ASN A 256 -0.45 14.32 -19.82
C ASN A 256 0.73 13.89 -20.69
N TYR A 257 1.67 14.80 -20.97
CA TYR A 257 2.89 14.48 -21.71
C TYR A 257 3.77 13.48 -20.95
N LEU A 258 4.04 13.71 -19.66
CA LEU A 258 4.87 12.83 -18.82
C LEU A 258 4.25 11.43 -18.68
N LYS A 259 2.92 11.36 -18.45
CA LYS A 259 2.19 10.08 -18.36
C LYS A 259 2.27 9.29 -19.68
N LYS A 260 2.07 9.94 -20.82
CA LYS A 260 2.22 9.30 -22.15
C LYS A 260 3.63 8.77 -22.40
N LYS A 261 4.66 9.46 -21.92
CA LYS A 261 6.07 9.04 -22.08
C LYS A 261 6.38 7.79 -21.25
N ILE A 262 5.91 7.72 -20.00
CA ILE A 262 6.14 6.55 -19.14
C ILE A 262 5.31 5.34 -19.61
N ALA A 263 4.07 5.54 -20.05
CA ALA A 263 3.23 4.44 -20.54
C ALA A 263 3.85 3.67 -21.72
N LYS A 264 4.69 4.32 -22.54
CA LYS A 264 5.46 3.68 -23.62
C LYS A 264 6.68 2.88 -23.15
N SER A 265 7.11 3.08 -21.90
CA SER A 265 8.35 2.53 -21.34
C SER A 265 8.11 1.49 -20.22
N SER A 266 6.89 1.32 -19.73
CA SER A 266 6.59 0.50 -18.56
C SER A 266 5.86 -0.80 -18.94
N LYS A 267 6.61 -1.86 -19.26
CA LYS A 267 6.13 -3.22 -19.00
C LYS A 267 6.63 -3.58 -17.59
N GLY A 268 5.75 -4.08 -16.72
CA GLY A 268 6.16 -4.57 -15.40
C GLY A 268 7.24 -5.68 -15.52
N PRO A 269 8.03 -5.94 -14.47
CA PRO A 269 9.07 -6.96 -14.52
C PRO A 269 8.48 -8.34 -14.84
N ASN A 270 9.18 -9.12 -15.66
CA ASN A 270 8.74 -10.49 -15.97
C ASN A 270 8.93 -11.43 -14.76
N GLU A 271 8.31 -12.61 -14.78
CA GLU A 271 8.29 -13.56 -13.66
C GLU A 271 9.69 -13.95 -13.14
N GLU A 272 10.62 -14.25 -14.05
CA GLU A 272 12.02 -14.53 -13.68
C GLU A 272 12.76 -13.33 -13.06
N GLN A 273 12.36 -12.10 -13.40
CA GLN A 273 12.90 -10.89 -12.78
C GLN A 273 12.31 -10.69 -11.39
N ARG A 274 11.03 -11.01 -11.17
CA ARG A 274 10.39 -10.91 -9.85
C ARG A 274 11.03 -11.88 -8.85
N ALA A 275 11.18 -13.15 -9.22
CA ALA A 275 11.71 -14.20 -8.34
C ALA A 275 13.16 -13.97 -7.85
N LYS A 276 13.90 -13.05 -8.46
CA LYS A 276 15.31 -12.77 -8.12
C LYS A 276 15.51 -11.46 -7.35
N LEU A 277 14.46 -10.66 -7.17
CA LEU A 277 14.58 -9.33 -6.59
C LEU A 277 14.05 -9.34 -5.15
N GLU A 278 14.96 -9.28 -4.20
CA GLU A 278 14.62 -9.10 -2.79
C GLU A 278 14.37 -7.62 -2.49
N THR A 279 13.59 -7.36 -1.44
CA THR A 279 13.37 -6.01 -0.92
C THR A 279 13.82 -5.92 0.53
N TYR A 280 14.60 -4.89 0.83
CA TYR A 280 15.16 -4.64 2.15
C TYR A 280 14.40 -3.51 2.80
N VAL A 281 13.76 -3.76 3.94
CA VAL A 281 12.92 -2.79 4.65
C VAL A 281 13.62 -2.42 5.96
N TRP A 282 13.60 -1.14 6.28
CA TRP A 282 14.27 -0.55 7.43
C TRP A 282 13.33 0.39 8.17
N GLY A 283 13.50 0.46 9.49
CA GLY A 283 12.90 1.51 10.31
C GLY A 283 13.78 1.87 11.50
N GLU A 284 13.65 3.10 11.97
CA GLU A 284 14.33 3.62 13.16
C GLU A 284 13.33 4.44 13.98
N VAL A 285 13.24 4.16 15.27
CA VAL A 285 12.52 5.01 16.23
C VAL A 285 13.48 5.72 17.16
N ARG A 286 13.11 6.92 17.58
CA ARG A 286 13.84 7.73 18.56
C ARG A 286 12.92 8.35 19.59
N ASN A 287 13.29 8.28 20.87
CA ASN A 287 12.57 8.96 21.96
C ASN A 287 13.18 10.33 22.30
N ALA A 288 12.62 11.02 23.30
CA ALA A 288 13.10 12.34 23.72
C ALA A 288 14.48 12.31 24.42
N ALA A 289 14.85 11.15 25.00
CA ALA A 289 16.16 10.94 25.63
C ALA A 289 17.28 10.66 24.61
N GLY A 290 16.95 10.56 23.32
CA GLY A 290 17.90 10.26 22.25
C GLY A 290 18.18 8.76 22.04
N LYS A 291 17.53 7.87 22.80
CA LYS A 291 17.62 6.42 22.59
C LYS A 291 17.01 6.07 21.24
N THR A 292 17.71 5.22 20.48
CA THR A 292 17.24 4.74 19.19
C THR A 292 17.14 3.23 19.14
N VAL A 293 16.16 2.75 18.38
CA VAL A 293 16.03 1.33 18.02
C VAL A 293 15.84 1.28 16.51
N THR A 294 16.66 0.46 15.86
CA THR A 294 16.59 0.22 14.42
C THR A 294 16.10 -1.20 14.18
N ALA A 295 15.25 -1.39 13.19
CA ALA A 295 14.76 -2.69 12.75
C ALA A 295 14.98 -2.87 11.26
N ARG A 296 15.28 -4.10 10.84
CA ARG A 296 15.44 -4.48 9.44
C ARG A 296 14.78 -5.82 9.15
N ILE A 297 14.24 -5.95 7.94
CA ILE A 297 13.68 -7.20 7.43
C ILE A 297 13.96 -7.31 5.94
N LYS A 298 14.25 -8.53 5.49
CA LYS A 298 14.32 -8.87 4.08
C LYS A 298 13.01 -9.53 3.67
N THR A 299 12.47 -9.12 2.53
CA THR A 299 11.18 -9.60 2.01
C THR A 299 11.28 -9.95 0.53
N ALA A 300 10.27 -10.66 0.01
CA ALA A 300 10.10 -10.86 -1.41
C ALA A 300 9.99 -9.52 -2.18
N ASN A 301 9.99 -9.57 -3.51
CA ASN A 301 9.74 -8.36 -4.29
C ASN A 301 8.35 -7.78 -3.97
N GLY A 302 8.18 -6.47 -4.22
CA GLY A 302 6.94 -5.79 -3.85
C GLY A 302 5.66 -6.36 -4.47
N TYR A 303 5.71 -6.98 -5.65
CA TYR A 303 4.51 -7.60 -6.23
C TYR A 303 4.17 -8.92 -5.56
N GLU A 304 5.18 -9.73 -5.27
CA GLU A 304 5.02 -11.02 -4.62
C GLU A 304 4.44 -10.86 -3.22
N LEU A 305 5.04 -9.99 -2.43
CA LEU A 305 4.51 -9.66 -1.11
C LEU A 305 3.10 -9.06 -1.19
N THR A 306 2.80 -8.24 -2.22
CA THR A 306 1.46 -7.65 -2.36
C THR A 306 0.38 -8.71 -2.56
N HIS A 307 0.57 -9.70 -3.43
CA HIS A 307 -0.48 -10.70 -3.64
C HIS A 307 -0.57 -11.70 -2.47
N LEU A 308 0.56 -12.05 -1.85
CA LEU A 308 0.59 -12.90 -0.66
C LEU A 308 -0.12 -12.21 0.51
N GLY A 309 0.21 -10.94 0.76
CA GLY A 309 -0.39 -10.12 1.81
C GLY A 309 -1.90 -9.94 1.63
N ALA A 310 -2.36 -9.62 0.42
CA ALA A 310 -3.77 -9.40 0.16
C ALA A 310 -4.61 -10.68 0.41
N VAL A 311 -4.10 -11.83 -0.02
CA VAL A 311 -4.74 -13.12 0.20
C VAL A 311 -4.70 -13.53 1.68
N GLU A 312 -3.59 -13.30 2.37
CA GLU A 312 -3.46 -13.64 3.79
C GLU A 312 -4.39 -12.80 4.67
N VAL A 313 -4.53 -11.51 4.40
CA VAL A 313 -5.49 -10.64 5.12
C VAL A 313 -6.94 -11.05 4.83
N ALA A 314 -7.26 -11.42 3.59
CA ALA A 314 -8.59 -11.92 3.24
C ALA A 314 -8.92 -13.24 3.96
N LYS A 315 -7.96 -14.16 4.06
CA LYS A 315 -8.09 -15.40 4.83
C LYS A 315 -8.33 -15.11 6.30
N PHE A 316 -7.53 -14.23 6.91
CA PHE A 316 -7.74 -13.81 8.29
C PHE A 316 -9.15 -13.27 8.53
N LEU A 317 -9.68 -12.46 7.60
CA LEU A 317 -11.02 -11.89 7.71
C LEU A 317 -12.15 -12.91 7.57
N THR A 318 -11.89 -14.10 7.01
CA THR A 318 -12.90 -15.17 6.89
C THR A 318 -13.39 -15.65 8.26
N ASP A 319 -12.49 -15.69 9.25
CA ASP A 319 -12.77 -16.15 10.61
C ASP A 319 -12.81 -15.00 11.64
N TYR A 320 -12.71 -13.75 11.18
CA TYR A 320 -12.66 -12.59 12.06
C TYR A 320 -14.01 -12.31 12.73
N GLN A 321 -14.02 -12.34 14.08
CA GLN A 321 -15.20 -12.04 14.91
C GLN A 321 -15.01 -10.76 15.75
N GLY A 322 -14.03 -9.92 15.37
CA GLY A 322 -13.74 -8.68 16.08
C GLY A 322 -14.64 -7.52 15.67
N ASN A 323 -14.35 -6.34 16.23
CA ASN A 323 -15.12 -5.13 15.95
C ASN A 323 -14.83 -4.58 14.55
N GLY A 324 -15.85 -3.99 13.92
CA GLY A 324 -15.66 -3.15 12.74
C GLY A 324 -14.80 -1.91 13.03
N GLY A 325 -14.32 -1.25 11.98
CA GLY A 325 -13.46 -0.07 12.08
C GLY A 325 -12.52 0.08 10.90
N ALA A 326 -11.73 1.16 10.94
CA ALA A 326 -10.65 1.39 10.00
C ALA A 326 -9.31 0.94 10.60
N PHE A 327 -8.66 -0.01 9.94
CA PHE A 327 -7.44 -0.64 10.41
C PHE A 327 -6.30 -0.47 9.42
N THR A 328 -5.09 -0.51 9.95
CA THR A 328 -3.87 -0.85 9.20
C THR A 328 -3.65 -2.37 9.31
N PRO A 329 -2.87 -2.99 8.41
CA PRO A 329 -2.63 -4.44 8.46
C PRO A 329 -2.11 -4.93 9.81
N SER A 330 -1.14 -4.22 10.42
CA SER A 330 -0.58 -4.64 11.72
C SER A 330 -1.53 -4.46 12.90
N LYS A 331 -2.52 -3.56 12.80
CA LYS A 331 -3.57 -3.39 13.80
C LYS A 331 -4.73 -4.38 13.63
N LEU A 332 -4.99 -4.81 12.40
CA LEU A 332 -6.04 -5.78 12.12
C LEU A 332 -5.62 -7.19 12.55
N ILE A 333 -4.39 -7.57 12.21
CA ILE A 333 -3.85 -8.91 12.47
C ILE A 333 -2.91 -8.85 13.67
N ASP A 334 -1.66 -8.47 13.44
CA ASP A 334 -0.64 -8.20 14.46
C ASP A 334 0.63 -7.64 13.79
N SER A 335 1.59 -7.24 14.63
CA SER A 335 2.88 -6.69 14.20
C SER A 335 3.82 -7.71 13.56
N HIS A 336 3.47 -9.01 13.55
CA HIS A 336 4.25 -10.10 12.98
C HIS A 336 3.70 -10.64 11.65
N LEU A 337 2.72 -9.96 11.06
CA LEU A 337 2.10 -10.38 9.80
C LEU A 337 3.14 -10.55 8.68
N VAL A 338 4.11 -9.65 8.56
CA VAL A 338 5.09 -9.70 7.46
C VAL A 338 5.96 -10.95 7.54
N GLU A 339 6.37 -11.39 8.73
CA GLU A 339 7.19 -12.60 8.91
C GLU A 339 6.45 -13.89 8.53
N ARG A 340 5.11 -13.87 8.45
CA ARG A 340 4.30 -15.02 7.99
C ARG A 340 4.22 -15.12 6.47
N LEU A 341 4.55 -14.04 5.75
CA LEU A 341 4.48 -14.03 4.29
C LEU A 341 5.73 -14.69 3.70
N GLU A 342 5.49 -15.59 2.74
CA GLU A 342 6.57 -16.28 2.02
C GLU A 342 7.60 -15.29 1.44
N GLY A 343 8.88 -15.64 1.57
CA GLY A 343 9.99 -14.78 1.16
C GLY A 343 10.37 -13.69 2.16
N SER A 344 9.76 -13.65 3.35
CA SER A 344 10.14 -12.74 4.44
C SER A 344 11.06 -13.41 5.47
N SER A 345 12.06 -12.66 5.94
CA SER A 345 12.93 -13.07 7.05
C SER A 345 12.32 -12.68 8.40
N GLU A 346 12.94 -13.13 9.49
CA GLU A 346 12.70 -12.52 10.81
C GLU A 346 13.20 -11.07 10.83
N VAL A 347 12.59 -10.26 11.69
CA VAL A 347 13.00 -8.87 11.94
C VAL A 347 14.24 -8.86 12.85
N SER A 348 15.30 -8.18 12.43
CA SER A 348 16.47 -7.94 13.26
C SER A 348 16.41 -6.56 13.91
N PHE A 349 16.94 -6.44 15.13
CA PHE A 349 16.94 -5.19 15.90
C PHE A 349 18.35 -4.77 16.33
N GLU A 350 18.62 -3.47 16.28
CA GLU A 350 19.83 -2.82 16.78
C GLU A 350 19.45 -1.70 17.75
N TYR A 351 20.20 -1.57 18.83
CA TYR A 351 19.96 -0.59 19.91
C TYR A 351 21.17 0.33 20.03
N SER A 352 20.93 1.64 20.15
CA SER A 352 21.99 2.62 20.41
C SER A 352 21.57 3.75 21.35
#